data_AF-L5N1J3-F1
#
_entry.id   AF-L5N1J3-F1
#
_cell.length_a   1.000
_cell.length_b   1.000
_cell.length_c   1.000
_cell.angle_alpha   90.00
_cell.angle_beta   90.00
_cell.angle_gamma   90.00
#
_symmetry.space_group_name_H-M   'P 1'
#
loop_
_entity.id
_entity.type
_entity.pdbx_description
1 polymer ?
#
loop_
_entity_poly.entity_id
_entity_poly.type
_entity_poly.pdbx_seq_one_letter_code
_entity_poly.pdbx_strand_id
1 'polypeptide(L)'
;MTETQEHRVVGLVAGSHVVNHAYLVALAPVIGLVADDFGVSIAAVGLAIGVQGGVVTLLQLPFGYLSDARSRTLVLAISLGFGAAGIVATALAPSYPWLLASQALLGVGIAGHHPAHYPLLATASSETNRGRAYSLHALGGSLGFAVSYAIAAGVGALGFGWRWTVAGIAVFGAAFALVALPVAAASRANPETGGGGPPVVAPHARGDSTGRVGTPLVGGADGPRAPLVSHLGRRVVHPDVLAATAHRRLRLRAGDGEPPRLGDARRRRGDDSRRRRAHRPRR
;
A
#
# COMPACT_ATOMS: atom_id res chain seq x y z
N MET A 1 -1.23 -20.37 -15.00
CA MET A 1 -0.35 -19.29 -15.48
C MET A 1 1.07 -19.80 -15.45
N THR A 2 1.86 -19.53 -16.48
CA THR A 2 3.27 -19.98 -16.53
C THR A 2 4.15 -19.12 -15.62
N GLU A 3 5.27 -19.67 -15.15
CA GLU A 3 6.27 -18.94 -14.34
C GLU A 3 6.77 -17.68 -15.07
N THR A 4 6.95 -17.74 -16.39
CA THR A 4 7.33 -16.58 -17.20
C THR A 4 6.25 -15.48 -17.20
N GLN A 5 4.96 -15.85 -17.20
CA GLN A 5 3.86 -14.88 -17.10
C GLN A 5 3.79 -14.26 -15.70
N GLU A 6 4.03 -15.04 -14.64
CA GLU A 6 4.11 -14.53 -13.27
C GLU A 6 5.18 -13.44 -13.16
N HIS A 7 6.42 -13.76 -13.57
CA HIS A 7 7.53 -12.81 -13.52
C HIS A 7 7.28 -11.55 -14.34
N ARG A 8 6.62 -11.66 -15.49
CA ARG A 8 6.24 -10.49 -16.31
C ARG A 8 5.24 -9.59 -15.58
N VAL A 9 4.16 -10.16 -15.04
CA VAL A 9 3.15 -9.35 -14.34
C VAL A 9 3.74 -8.70 -13.09
N VAL A 10 4.46 -9.47 -12.28
CA VAL A 10 5.11 -8.96 -11.06
C VAL A 10 6.13 -7.87 -11.41
N GLY A 11 6.97 -8.09 -12.43
CA GLY A 11 7.97 -7.13 -12.87
C GLY A 11 7.35 -5.83 -13.39
N LEU A 12 6.29 -5.91 -14.21
CA LEU A 12 5.58 -4.74 -14.71
C LEU A 12 4.90 -3.95 -13.58
N VAL A 13 4.25 -4.65 -12.64
CA VAL A 13 3.57 -4.02 -11.49
C VAL A 13 4.58 -3.41 -10.50
N ALA A 14 5.72 -4.07 -10.26
CA ALA A 14 6.78 -3.50 -9.44
C ALA A 14 7.42 -2.29 -10.12
N GLY A 15 7.70 -2.36 -11.44
CA GLY A 15 8.26 -1.25 -12.21
C GLY A 15 7.34 -0.03 -12.30
N SER A 16 6.04 -0.22 -12.52
CA SER A 16 5.08 0.90 -12.50
C SER A 16 4.98 1.51 -11.10
N HIS A 17 5.19 0.71 -10.05
CA HIS A 17 5.21 1.20 -8.68
C HIS A 17 6.41 2.12 -8.40
N VAL A 18 7.59 1.84 -8.99
CA VAL A 18 8.75 2.75 -8.96
C VAL A 18 8.35 4.12 -9.53
N VAL A 19 7.76 4.14 -10.73
CA VAL A 19 7.34 5.38 -11.40
C VAL A 19 6.29 6.12 -10.56
N ASN A 20 5.29 5.41 -10.05
CA ASN A 20 4.25 5.99 -9.21
C ASN A 20 4.81 6.66 -7.95
N HIS A 21 5.75 6.01 -7.25
CA HIS A 21 6.37 6.60 -6.05
C HIS A 21 7.35 7.73 -6.38
N ALA A 22 8.02 7.69 -7.53
CA ALA A 22 8.80 8.82 -8.01
C ALA A 22 7.91 10.05 -8.24
N TYR A 23 6.73 9.85 -8.84
CA TYR A 23 5.74 10.92 -9.08
C TYR A 23 5.14 11.44 -7.77
N LEU A 24 4.87 10.55 -6.81
CA LEU A 24 4.31 10.90 -5.51
C LEU A 24 5.16 11.92 -4.74
N VAL A 25 6.50 11.84 -4.86
CA VAL A 25 7.41 12.73 -4.12
C VAL A 25 8.14 13.71 -5.01
N ALA A 26 7.68 13.94 -6.24
CA ALA A 26 8.42 14.71 -7.26
C ALA A 26 8.76 16.15 -6.82
N LEU A 27 7.90 16.79 -6.01
CA LEU A 27 8.13 18.15 -5.50
C LEU A 27 8.93 18.19 -4.19
N ALA A 28 8.93 17.11 -3.41
CA ALA A 28 9.58 17.08 -2.10
C ALA A 28 11.09 17.45 -2.12
N PRO A 29 11.93 16.93 -3.05
CA PRO A 29 13.35 17.28 -3.07
C PRO A 29 13.62 18.71 -3.57
N VAL A 30 12.67 19.35 -4.24
CA VAL A 30 12.83 20.67 -4.88
C VAL A 30 11.90 21.73 -4.29
N ILE A 31 11.31 21.46 -3.12
CA ILE A 31 10.26 22.30 -2.52
C ILE A 31 10.68 23.76 -2.34
N GLY A 32 11.93 24.01 -1.94
CA GLY A 32 12.48 25.36 -1.80
C GLY A 32 12.61 26.09 -3.14
N LEU A 33 13.13 25.39 -4.17
CA LEU A 33 13.28 25.96 -5.51
C LEU A 33 11.93 26.32 -6.14
N VAL A 34 10.89 25.53 -5.88
CA VAL A 34 9.52 25.81 -6.33
C VAL A 34 8.96 27.04 -5.61
N ALA A 35 9.20 27.14 -4.29
CA ALA A 35 8.75 28.26 -3.48
C ALA A 35 9.39 29.58 -3.95
N ASP A 36 10.70 29.57 -4.17
CA ASP A 36 11.47 30.73 -4.65
C ASP A 36 11.03 31.17 -6.04
N ASP A 37 10.84 30.23 -6.98
CA ASP A 37 10.45 30.51 -8.36
C ASP A 37 9.04 31.14 -8.48
N PHE A 38 8.09 30.69 -7.64
CA PHE A 38 6.74 31.25 -7.62
C PHE A 38 6.58 32.44 -6.65
N GLY A 39 7.59 32.76 -5.85
CA GLY A 39 7.50 33.81 -4.81
C GLY A 39 6.48 33.48 -3.73
N VAL A 40 6.31 32.20 -3.39
CA VAL A 40 5.35 31.71 -2.37
C VAL A 40 6.08 31.08 -1.19
N SER A 41 5.38 30.84 -0.08
CA SER A 41 5.96 30.15 1.07
C SER A 41 6.15 28.64 0.82
N ILE A 42 7.09 28.01 1.53
CA ILE A 42 7.22 26.54 1.55
C ILE A 42 5.90 25.87 1.95
N ALA A 43 5.12 26.49 2.84
CA ALA A 43 3.81 26.00 3.24
C ALA A 43 2.80 25.97 2.08
N ALA A 44 2.87 26.95 1.15
CA ALA A 44 2.07 26.94 -0.07
C ALA A 44 2.46 25.76 -0.98
N VAL A 45 3.75 25.52 -1.22
CA VAL A 45 4.17 24.32 -1.99
C VAL A 45 3.76 23.02 -1.28
N GLY A 46 3.84 22.99 0.06
CA GLY A 46 3.31 21.91 0.89
C GLY A 46 1.80 21.70 0.70
N LEU A 47 1.01 22.77 0.51
CA LEU A 47 -0.40 22.67 0.16
C LEU A 47 -0.59 22.02 -1.22
N ALA A 48 0.26 22.29 -2.20
CA ALA A 48 0.19 21.63 -3.51
C ALA A 48 0.43 20.11 -3.41
N ILE A 49 1.42 19.70 -2.61
CA ILE A 49 1.65 18.27 -2.26
C ILE A 49 0.44 17.72 -1.48
N GLY A 50 -0.14 18.52 -0.59
CA GLY A 50 -1.35 18.18 0.16
C GLY A 50 -2.58 17.96 -0.74
N VAL A 51 -2.75 18.77 -1.80
CA VAL A 51 -3.82 18.62 -2.79
C VAL A 51 -3.68 17.28 -3.51
N GLN A 52 -2.46 16.93 -3.96
CA GLN A 52 -2.17 15.62 -4.55
C GLN A 52 -2.57 14.49 -3.58
N GLY A 53 -2.11 14.55 -2.33
CA GLY A 53 -2.45 13.56 -1.30
C GLY A 53 -3.95 13.49 -0.98
N GLY A 54 -4.64 14.63 -0.99
CA GLY A 54 -6.08 14.73 -0.80
C GLY A 54 -6.84 14.01 -1.90
N VAL A 55 -6.49 14.27 -3.16
CA VAL A 55 -7.07 13.56 -4.31
C VAL A 55 -6.78 12.06 -4.24
N VAL A 56 -5.55 11.66 -3.90
CA VAL A 56 -5.18 10.25 -3.71
C VAL A 56 -6.05 9.59 -2.65
N THR A 57 -6.27 10.27 -1.53
CA THR A 57 -7.10 9.74 -0.43
C THR A 57 -8.56 9.60 -0.86
N LEU A 58 -9.12 10.61 -1.52
CA LEU A 58 -10.52 10.63 -1.95
C LEU A 58 -10.83 9.59 -3.03
N LEU A 59 -9.90 9.38 -3.98
CA LEU A 59 -10.16 8.55 -5.16
C LEU A 59 -9.73 7.09 -5.01
N GLN A 60 -8.92 6.73 -4.01
CA GLN A 60 -8.51 5.34 -3.81
C GLN A 60 -9.70 4.38 -3.62
N LEU A 61 -10.72 4.77 -2.84
CA LEU A 61 -11.90 3.92 -2.62
C LEU A 61 -12.75 3.77 -3.90
N PRO A 62 -13.12 4.85 -4.62
CA PRO A 62 -13.75 4.75 -5.94
C PRO A 62 -12.95 3.90 -6.94
N PHE A 63 -11.62 4.06 -6.98
CA PHE A 63 -10.79 3.24 -7.86
C PHE A 63 -10.71 1.79 -7.42
N GLY A 64 -10.77 1.50 -6.12
CA GLY A 64 -10.91 0.13 -5.61
C GLY A 64 -12.18 -0.52 -6.12
N TYR A 65 -13.32 0.15 -5.95
CA TYR A 65 -14.59 -0.34 -6.50
C TYR A 65 -14.52 -0.54 -8.02
N LEU A 66 -13.97 0.42 -8.78
CA LEU A 66 -13.84 0.31 -10.24
C LEU A 66 -12.88 -0.83 -10.67
N SER A 67 -11.82 -1.04 -9.90
CA SER A 67 -10.82 -2.11 -10.11
C SER A 67 -11.45 -3.49 -9.95
N ASP A 68 -12.26 -3.65 -8.90
CA ASP A 68 -12.93 -4.91 -8.57
C ASP A 68 -14.15 -5.16 -9.46
N ALA A 69 -14.96 -4.14 -9.74
CA ALA A 69 -16.21 -4.27 -10.47
C ALA A 69 -16.05 -4.29 -12.00
N ARG A 70 -14.99 -3.68 -12.55
CA ARG A 70 -14.87 -3.48 -14.00
C ARG A 70 -13.57 -4.03 -14.56
N SER A 71 -12.43 -3.44 -14.22
CA SER A 71 -11.13 -3.93 -14.71
C SER A 71 -9.97 -3.26 -13.99
N ARG A 72 -9.12 -4.08 -13.38
CA ARG A 72 -7.83 -3.68 -12.80
C ARG A 72 -6.92 -3.02 -13.85
N THR A 73 -6.97 -3.52 -15.07
CA THR A 73 -6.16 -3.01 -16.19
C THR A 73 -6.65 -1.65 -16.68
N LEU A 74 -7.97 -1.42 -16.68
CA LEU A 74 -8.53 -0.09 -16.97
C LEU A 74 -8.09 0.92 -15.92
N VAL A 75 -8.21 0.57 -14.63
CA VAL A 75 -7.77 1.46 -13.54
C VAL A 75 -6.29 1.78 -13.66
N LEU A 76 -5.44 0.79 -13.96
CA LEU A 76 -4.02 1.01 -14.18
C LEU A 76 -3.74 1.92 -15.38
N ALA A 77 -4.48 1.77 -16.48
CA ALA A 77 -4.34 2.63 -17.66
C ALA A 77 -4.71 4.09 -17.35
N ILE A 78 -5.79 4.32 -16.60
CA ILE A 78 -6.17 5.65 -16.09
C ILE A 78 -5.05 6.20 -15.21
N SER A 79 -4.56 5.39 -14.28
CA SER A 79 -3.47 5.73 -13.36
C SER A 79 -2.22 6.23 -14.10
N LEU A 80 -1.76 5.46 -15.09
CA LEU A 80 -0.57 5.80 -15.89
C LEU A 80 -0.81 7.04 -16.77
N GLY A 81 -1.97 7.15 -17.42
CA GLY A 81 -2.29 8.27 -18.30
C GLY A 81 -2.40 9.61 -17.54
N PHE A 82 -3.17 9.63 -16.46
CA PHE A 82 -3.30 10.82 -15.60
C PHE A 82 -2.01 11.13 -14.86
N GLY A 83 -1.24 10.11 -14.46
CA GLY A 83 0.06 10.30 -13.84
C GLY A 83 1.05 10.99 -14.79
N ALA A 84 1.16 10.50 -16.03
CA ALA A 84 1.98 11.11 -17.06
C ALA A 84 1.54 12.55 -17.40
N ALA A 85 0.24 12.77 -17.58
CA ALA A 85 -0.29 14.10 -17.85
C ALA A 85 -0.04 15.07 -16.68
N GLY A 86 -0.26 14.63 -15.44
CA GLY A 86 -0.07 15.43 -14.23
C GLY A 86 1.39 15.82 -13.99
N ILE A 87 2.33 14.90 -14.19
CA ILE A 87 3.76 15.20 -14.00
C ILE A 87 4.28 16.15 -15.08
N VAL A 88 3.85 15.98 -16.34
CA VAL A 88 4.20 16.90 -17.44
C VAL A 88 3.60 18.27 -17.20
N ALA A 89 2.31 18.35 -16.81
CA ALA A 89 1.66 19.61 -16.47
C ALA A 89 2.36 20.30 -15.29
N THR A 90 2.88 19.54 -14.33
CA THR A 90 3.66 20.07 -13.19
C THR A 90 4.99 20.66 -13.66
N ALA A 91 5.74 19.97 -14.53
CA ALA A 91 6.99 20.48 -15.09
C ALA A 91 6.80 21.77 -15.91
N LEU A 92 5.65 21.92 -16.57
CA LEU A 92 5.31 23.05 -17.43
C LEU A 92 4.56 24.19 -16.68
N ALA A 93 4.43 24.11 -15.35
CA ALA A 93 3.59 25.05 -14.61
C ALA A 93 4.08 26.51 -14.74
N PRO A 94 3.27 27.43 -15.32
CA PRO A 94 3.63 28.84 -15.45
C PRO A 94 3.23 29.66 -14.21
N SER A 95 2.39 29.10 -13.33
CA SER A 95 1.87 29.80 -12.16
C SER A 95 1.55 28.83 -11.03
N TYR A 96 1.44 29.34 -9.80
CA TYR A 96 1.11 28.53 -8.63
C TYR A 96 -0.31 27.90 -8.69
N PRO A 97 -1.38 28.58 -9.15
CA PRO A 97 -2.68 27.92 -9.36
C PRO A 97 -2.62 26.76 -10.37
N TRP A 98 -1.80 26.89 -11.42
CA TRP A 98 -1.57 25.79 -12.34
C TRP A 98 -0.89 24.62 -11.64
N LEU A 99 0.09 24.87 -10.77
CA LEU A 99 0.74 23.84 -9.96
C LEU A 99 -0.29 23.09 -9.09
N LEU A 100 -1.24 23.79 -8.45
CA LEU A 100 -2.30 23.13 -7.69
C LEU A 100 -3.17 22.22 -8.56
N ALA A 101 -3.58 22.70 -9.74
CA ALA A 101 -4.38 21.92 -10.68
C ALA A 101 -3.60 20.70 -11.23
N SER A 102 -2.31 20.86 -11.54
CA SER A 102 -1.46 19.78 -12.03
C SER A 102 -1.20 18.73 -10.94
N GLN A 103 -1.06 19.14 -9.68
CA GLN A 103 -0.92 18.23 -8.54
C GLN A 103 -2.23 17.46 -8.25
N ALA A 104 -3.39 18.11 -8.41
CA ALA A 104 -4.66 17.40 -8.36
C ALA A 104 -4.77 16.34 -9.46
N LEU A 105 -4.41 16.69 -10.71
CA LEU A 105 -4.39 15.77 -11.85
C LEU A 105 -3.42 14.59 -11.62
N LEU A 106 -2.22 14.88 -11.10
CA LEU A 106 -1.24 13.87 -10.74
C LEU A 106 -1.75 12.96 -9.63
N GLY A 107 -2.50 13.50 -8.66
CA GLY A 107 -3.17 12.75 -7.62
C GLY A 107 -4.16 11.71 -8.16
N VAL A 108 -4.93 12.04 -9.21
CA VAL A 108 -5.80 11.06 -9.90
C VAL A 108 -4.98 9.90 -10.44
N GLY A 109 -3.84 10.21 -11.06
CA GLY A 109 -2.90 9.22 -11.59
C GLY A 109 -2.27 8.33 -10.52
N ILE A 110 -2.07 8.82 -9.31
CA ILE A 110 -1.50 8.02 -8.21
C ILE A 110 -2.56 7.16 -7.52
N ALA A 111 -3.78 7.68 -7.40
CA ALA A 111 -4.87 7.03 -6.66
C ALA A 111 -5.24 5.64 -7.20
N GLY A 112 -5.11 5.42 -8.52
CA GLY A 112 -5.47 4.16 -9.17
C GLY A 112 -4.45 3.03 -9.00
N HIS A 113 -3.21 3.31 -8.59
CA HIS A 113 -2.15 2.31 -8.60
C HIS A 113 -2.37 1.20 -7.57
N HIS A 114 -2.51 1.54 -6.28
CA HIS A 114 -2.66 0.53 -5.22
C HIS A 114 -3.92 -0.35 -5.39
N PRO A 115 -5.10 0.20 -5.72
CA PRO A 115 -6.29 -0.61 -5.92
C PRO A 115 -6.22 -1.56 -7.12
N ALA A 116 -5.39 -1.26 -8.14
CA ALA A 116 -5.14 -2.17 -9.25
C ALA A 116 -4.04 -3.20 -8.94
N HIS A 117 -2.95 -2.77 -8.30
CA HIS A 117 -1.73 -3.56 -8.11
C HIS A 117 -1.89 -4.73 -7.15
N TYR A 118 -2.45 -4.52 -5.97
CA TYR A 118 -2.54 -5.59 -4.98
C TYR A 118 -3.36 -6.79 -5.47
N PRO A 119 -4.54 -6.59 -6.10
CA PRO A 119 -5.28 -7.69 -6.69
C PRO A 119 -4.52 -8.35 -7.86
N LEU A 120 -3.83 -7.58 -8.71
CA LEU A 120 -3.01 -8.14 -9.79
C LEU A 120 -1.89 -9.03 -9.25
N LEU A 121 -1.16 -8.59 -8.22
CA LEU A 121 -0.12 -9.40 -7.59
C LEU A 121 -0.70 -10.64 -6.92
N ALA A 122 -1.83 -10.50 -6.22
CA ALA A 122 -2.48 -11.63 -5.56
C ALA A 122 -2.92 -12.72 -6.53
N THR A 123 -3.44 -12.33 -7.71
CA THR A 123 -3.89 -13.25 -8.75
C THR A 123 -2.74 -13.81 -9.59
N ALA A 124 -1.68 -13.04 -9.80
CA ALA A 124 -0.51 -13.51 -10.54
C ALA A 124 0.41 -14.42 -9.71
N SER A 125 0.56 -14.19 -8.41
CA SER A 125 1.51 -14.98 -7.61
C SER A 125 0.88 -16.24 -7.04
N SER A 126 1.64 -17.35 -7.11
CA SER A 126 1.34 -18.57 -6.35
C SER A 126 1.47 -18.31 -4.85
N GLU A 127 0.83 -19.13 -4.01
CA GLU A 127 0.91 -18.95 -2.55
C GLU A 127 2.36 -18.96 -2.03
N THR A 128 3.21 -19.83 -2.59
CA THR A 128 4.64 -19.93 -2.25
C THR A 128 5.44 -18.69 -2.67
N ASN A 129 5.11 -18.08 -3.82
CA ASN A 129 5.84 -16.93 -4.34
C ASN A 129 5.24 -15.57 -3.93
N ARG A 130 4.04 -15.56 -3.36
CA ARG A 130 3.31 -14.32 -3.02
C ARG A 130 4.14 -13.39 -2.14
N GLY A 131 4.82 -13.91 -1.13
CA GLY A 131 5.72 -13.12 -0.29
C GLY A 131 6.78 -12.38 -1.11
N ARG A 132 7.44 -13.07 -2.05
CA ARG A 132 8.47 -12.49 -2.94
C ARG A 132 7.88 -11.43 -3.87
N ALA A 133 6.70 -11.68 -4.45
CA ALA A 133 6.03 -10.74 -5.33
C ALA A 133 5.70 -9.42 -4.61
N TYR A 134 5.20 -9.50 -3.37
CA TYR A 134 4.93 -8.32 -2.54
C TYR A 134 6.22 -7.64 -2.06
N SER A 135 7.28 -8.39 -1.74
CA SER A 135 8.59 -7.81 -1.40
C SER A 135 9.21 -7.04 -2.57
N LEU A 136 9.15 -7.59 -3.79
CA LEU A 136 9.65 -6.91 -4.99
C LEU A 136 8.83 -5.65 -5.29
N HIS A 137 7.51 -5.73 -5.12
CA HIS A 137 6.63 -4.55 -5.22
C HIS A 137 7.01 -3.47 -4.19
N ALA A 138 7.20 -3.83 -2.92
CA ALA A 138 7.60 -2.90 -1.87
C ALA A 138 8.98 -2.28 -2.14
N LEU A 139 9.95 -3.09 -2.59
CA LEU A 139 11.25 -2.60 -3.03
C LEU A 139 11.11 -1.58 -4.17
N GLY A 140 10.24 -1.85 -5.14
CA GLY A 140 9.92 -0.90 -6.20
C GLY A 140 9.46 0.45 -5.66
N GLY A 141 8.64 0.46 -4.61
CA GLY A 141 8.16 1.68 -3.97
C GLY A 141 9.30 2.47 -3.33
N SER A 142 10.17 1.80 -2.57
CA SER A 142 11.36 2.41 -1.98
C SER A 142 12.32 2.96 -3.04
N LEU A 143 12.52 2.23 -4.14
CA LEU A 143 13.32 2.70 -5.27
C LEU A 143 12.68 3.93 -5.94
N GLY A 144 11.37 3.96 -6.08
CA GLY A 144 10.66 5.13 -6.63
C GLY A 144 10.93 6.40 -5.85
N PHE A 145 10.89 6.32 -4.52
CA PHE A 145 11.32 7.44 -3.67
C PHE A 145 12.76 7.84 -3.95
N ALA A 146 13.70 6.88 -3.91
CA ALA A 146 15.11 7.15 -4.13
C ALA A 146 15.40 7.79 -5.51
N VAL A 147 14.76 7.30 -6.58
CA VAL A 147 14.93 7.81 -7.95
C VAL A 147 14.56 9.28 -8.05
N SER A 148 13.46 9.72 -7.42
CA SER A 148 13.06 11.13 -7.44
C SER A 148 14.14 12.04 -6.83
N TYR A 149 14.65 11.68 -5.65
CA TYR A 149 15.74 12.42 -4.99
C TYR A 149 17.06 12.36 -5.78
N ALA A 150 17.37 11.23 -6.40
CA ALA A 150 18.58 11.08 -7.22
C ALA A 150 18.53 11.96 -8.48
N ILE A 151 17.39 12.00 -9.17
CA ILE A 151 17.19 12.89 -10.33
C ILE A 151 17.30 14.34 -9.88
N ALA A 152 16.68 14.72 -8.76
CA ALA A 152 16.78 16.08 -8.23
C ALA A 152 18.23 16.49 -7.92
N ALA A 153 18.99 15.60 -7.27
CA ALA A 153 20.39 15.85 -6.96
C ALA A 153 21.25 15.99 -8.23
N GLY A 154 21.08 15.11 -9.22
CA GLY A 154 21.82 15.15 -10.47
C GLY A 154 21.51 16.39 -11.32
N VAL A 155 20.23 16.72 -11.48
CA VAL A 155 19.79 17.92 -12.21
C VAL A 155 20.25 19.20 -11.50
N GLY A 156 20.15 19.25 -10.17
CA GLY A 156 20.64 20.37 -9.37
C GLY A 156 22.15 20.55 -9.46
N ALA A 157 22.93 19.46 -9.47
CA ALA A 157 24.38 19.51 -9.65
C ALA A 157 24.81 20.07 -11.02
N LEU A 158 23.95 19.95 -12.04
CA LEU A 158 24.15 20.55 -13.36
C LEU A 158 23.70 22.02 -13.45
N GLY A 159 23.20 22.60 -12.35
CA GLY A 159 22.75 24.00 -12.29
C GLY A 159 21.34 24.23 -12.87
N PHE A 160 20.58 23.18 -13.14
CA PHE A 160 19.22 23.31 -13.66
C PHE A 160 18.18 23.48 -12.54
N GLY A 161 17.12 24.24 -12.84
CA GLY A 161 16.02 24.50 -11.91
C GLY A 161 15.03 23.35 -11.74
N TRP A 162 14.07 23.53 -10.83
CA TRP A 162 13.10 22.50 -10.42
C TRP A 162 12.27 21.92 -11.57
N ARG A 163 11.94 22.72 -12.60
CA ARG A 163 11.18 22.24 -13.78
C ARG A 163 11.91 21.13 -14.52
N TRP A 164 13.24 21.23 -14.63
CA TRP A 164 14.07 20.19 -15.24
C TRP A 164 14.14 18.92 -14.39
N THR A 165 14.10 19.05 -13.06
CA THR A 165 14.01 17.89 -12.17
C THR A 165 12.70 17.13 -12.40
N VAL A 166 11.58 17.85 -12.41
CA VAL A 166 10.26 17.24 -12.65
C VAL A 166 10.16 16.69 -14.07
N ALA A 167 10.73 17.38 -15.07
CA ALA A 167 10.81 16.88 -16.44
C ALA A 167 11.66 15.60 -16.53
N GLY A 168 12.78 15.52 -15.81
CA GLY A 168 13.59 14.30 -15.72
C GLY A 168 12.83 13.11 -15.12
N ILE A 169 12.03 13.36 -14.08
CA ILE A 169 11.12 12.35 -13.50
C ILE A 169 10.05 11.93 -14.52
N ALA A 170 9.48 12.88 -15.28
CA ALA A 170 8.52 12.58 -16.34
C ALA A 170 9.15 11.74 -17.47
N VAL A 171 10.38 12.06 -17.90
CA VAL A 171 11.14 11.29 -18.89
C VAL A 171 11.43 9.88 -18.38
N PHE A 172 11.81 9.72 -17.11
CA PHE A 172 12.00 8.42 -16.49
C PHE A 172 10.74 7.55 -16.57
N GLY A 173 9.57 8.12 -16.22
CA GLY A 173 8.30 7.40 -16.33
C GLY A 173 7.90 7.11 -17.77
N ALA A 174 8.15 8.02 -18.71
CA ALA A 174 7.93 7.80 -20.13
C ALA A 174 8.82 6.67 -20.69
N ALA A 175 10.10 6.63 -20.29
CA ALA A 175 11.01 5.55 -20.65
C ALA A 175 10.52 4.19 -20.13
N PHE A 176 10.03 4.14 -18.89
CA PHE A 176 9.38 2.93 -18.38
C PHE A 176 8.16 2.54 -19.22
N ALA A 177 7.28 3.49 -19.55
CA ALA A 177 6.09 3.21 -20.36
C ALA A 177 6.44 2.65 -21.76
N LEU A 178 7.48 3.17 -22.41
CA LEU A 178 7.96 2.68 -23.70
C LEU A 178 8.40 1.22 -23.66
N VAL A 179 9.00 0.78 -22.55
CA VAL A 179 9.42 -0.62 -22.35
C VAL A 179 8.25 -1.49 -21.90
N ALA A 180 7.37 -0.97 -21.04
CA ALA A 180 6.29 -1.72 -20.42
C ALA A 180 5.11 -2.02 -21.38
N LEU A 181 4.75 -1.07 -22.25
CA LEU A 181 3.60 -1.20 -23.14
C LEU A 181 3.71 -2.37 -24.13
N PRO A 182 4.84 -2.61 -24.83
CA PRO A 182 4.99 -3.78 -25.69
C PRO A 182 4.88 -5.10 -24.93
N VAL A 183 5.46 -5.18 -23.72
CA VAL A 183 5.40 -6.38 -22.88
C VAL A 183 3.97 -6.65 -22.43
N ALA A 184 3.24 -5.60 -22.05
CA ALA A 184 1.83 -5.71 -21.69
C ALA A 184 0.96 -6.12 -22.88
N ALA A 185 1.20 -5.56 -24.07
CA ALA A 185 0.47 -5.89 -25.30
C ALA A 185 0.70 -7.35 -25.74
N ALA A 186 1.96 -7.79 -25.76
CA ALA A 186 2.32 -9.18 -26.08
C ALA A 186 1.70 -10.19 -25.10
N SER A 187 1.55 -9.79 -23.84
CA SER A 187 0.91 -10.62 -22.82
C SER A 187 -0.61 -10.75 -22.99
N ARG A 188 -1.26 -9.81 -23.69
CA ARG A 188 -2.70 -9.90 -24.04
C ARG A 188 -2.95 -10.69 -25.32
N ALA A 189 -2.02 -10.63 -26.28
CA ALA A 189 -2.15 -11.27 -27.58
C ALA A 189 -1.99 -12.80 -27.55
N ASN A 190 -1.51 -13.37 -26.43
CA ASN A 190 -1.20 -14.80 -26.31
C ASN A 190 -2.07 -15.50 -25.23
N PRO A 191 -3.38 -15.71 -25.49
CA PRO A 191 -4.28 -16.37 -24.54
C PRO A 191 -4.05 -17.89 -24.38
N GLU A 192 -3.33 -18.53 -25.31
CA GLU A 192 -3.20 -19.99 -25.39
C GLU A 192 -2.35 -20.65 -24.28
N THR A 193 -1.70 -19.87 -23.42
CA THR A 193 -0.91 -20.40 -22.28
C THR A 193 -1.68 -20.36 -20.94
N GLY A 194 -2.93 -19.88 -20.95
CA GLY A 194 -3.84 -19.96 -19.81
C GLY A 194 -4.73 -21.19 -19.93
N GLY A 195 -4.30 -22.33 -19.41
CA GLY A 195 -5.13 -23.52 -19.24
C GLY A 195 -6.35 -23.24 -18.37
N GLY A 196 -7.40 -22.71 -18.99
CA GLY A 196 -8.75 -22.65 -18.49
C GLY A 196 -9.58 -23.62 -19.31
N GLY A 197 -9.47 -24.91 -18.99
CA GLY A 197 -10.53 -25.84 -19.38
C GLY A 197 -11.88 -25.32 -18.86
N PRO A 198 -13.00 -25.58 -19.55
CA PRO A 198 -14.31 -25.15 -19.08
C PRO A 198 -14.51 -25.62 -17.63
N PRO A 199 -15.28 -24.88 -16.81
CA PRO A 199 -15.46 -25.21 -15.42
C PRO A 199 -16.01 -26.64 -15.34
N VAL A 200 -15.22 -27.56 -14.80
CA VAL A 200 -15.69 -28.89 -14.44
C VAL A 200 -16.67 -28.66 -13.29
N VAL A 201 -17.95 -28.56 -13.64
CA VAL A 201 -19.03 -28.70 -12.68
C VAL A 201 -18.95 -30.15 -12.20
N ALA A 202 -18.27 -30.35 -11.06
CA ALA A 202 -18.26 -31.63 -10.40
C ALA A 202 -19.73 -32.03 -10.12
N PRO A 203 -20.20 -33.22 -10.54
CA PRO A 203 -21.54 -33.65 -10.22
C PRO A 203 -21.66 -33.70 -8.70
N HIS A 204 -22.65 -33.01 -8.15
CA HIS A 204 -23.07 -33.25 -6.78
C HIS A 204 -23.38 -34.74 -6.63
N ALA A 205 -22.57 -35.45 -5.84
CA ALA A 205 -22.87 -36.80 -5.42
C ALA A 205 -24.20 -36.77 -4.65
N ARG A 206 -25.28 -37.22 -5.30
CA ARG A 206 -26.51 -37.59 -4.61
C ARG A 206 -26.17 -38.79 -3.73
N GLY A 207 -26.21 -38.60 -2.42
CA GLY A 207 -26.10 -39.70 -1.47
C GLY A 207 -27.26 -40.66 -1.69
N ASP A 208 -26.95 -41.89 -2.06
CA ASP A 208 -27.87 -43.02 -1.98
C ASP A 208 -28.14 -43.32 -0.51
N SER A 209 -29.35 -43.01 -0.05
CA SER A 209 -29.90 -43.58 1.18
C SER A 209 -30.92 -44.64 0.81
N THR A 210 -30.45 -45.80 0.40
CA THR A 210 -31.28 -47.01 0.31
C THR A 210 -31.18 -47.80 1.61
N GLY A 211 -32.30 -47.84 2.34
CA GLY A 211 -32.76 -49.04 3.05
C GLY A 211 -32.25 -49.25 4.47
N ARG A 212 -33.08 -48.86 5.44
CA ARG A 212 -33.60 -49.86 6.41
C ARG A 212 -34.95 -49.42 6.97
N VAL A 213 -35.88 -50.36 6.82
CA VAL A 213 -37.29 -50.35 7.19
C VAL A 213 -37.43 -50.46 8.71
N GLY A 214 -38.35 -49.67 9.27
CA GLY A 214 -38.84 -49.82 10.64
C GLY A 214 -39.97 -48.84 10.92
N THR A 215 -41.21 -49.31 10.80
CA THR A 215 -42.43 -48.66 11.30
C THR A 215 -43.24 -49.70 12.08
N PRO A 216 -44.26 -49.33 12.88
CA PRO A 216 -44.46 -48.09 13.64
C PRO A 216 -44.90 -48.38 15.10
N LEU A 217 -44.93 -47.38 15.99
CA LEU A 217 -45.88 -47.37 17.10
C LEU A 217 -46.58 -46.02 17.21
N VAL A 218 -47.90 -46.14 17.32
CA VAL A 218 -48.96 -45.12 17.37
C VAL A 218 -48.96 -44.40 18.71
N GLY A 219 -49.30 -43.10 18.71
CA GLY A 219 -49.82 -42.44 19.92
C GLY A 219 -49.86 -40.91 19.89
N GLY A 220 -51.05 -40.36 19.61
CA GLY A 220 -51.63 -39.30 20.46
C GLY A 220 -51.40 -37.81 20.14
N ALA A 221 -52.47 -37.19 19.64
CA ALA A 221 -53.09 -35.92 20.10
C ALA A 221 -52.41 -34.54 19.91
N ASP A 222 -53.12 -33.70 19.13
CA ASP A 222 -53.53 -32.31 19.37
C ASP A 222 -52.52 -31.18 19.67
N GLY A 223 -52.52 -30.15 18.80
CA GLY A 223 -52.06 -28.79 19.13
C GLY A 223 -51.81 -27.86 17.91
N PRO A 224 -52.11 -26.55 17.96
CA PRO A 224 -52.49 -25.73 16.80
C PRO A 224 -51.35 -25.04 16.02
N ARG A 225 -51.68 -24.60 14.80
CA ARG A 225 -50.80 -23.90 13.83
C ARG A 225 -50.63 -22.39 14.09
N ALA A 226 -49.46 -21.90 13.63
CA ALA A 226 -49.07 -20.54 13.15
C ALA A 226 -48.09 -19.74 14.04
N PRO A 227 -47.31 -18.75 13.54
CA PRO A 227 -46.94 -18.42 12.15
C PRO A 227 -45.41 -18.22 11.91
N LEU A 228 -45.09 -18.01 10.63
CA LEU A 228 -43.84 -17.51 10.03
C LEU A 228 -43.18 -16.37 10.82
N VAL A 229 -41.87 -16.49 11.12
CA VAL A 229 -41.00 -15.35 11.47
C VAL A 229 -39.69 -15.42 10.69
N SER A 230 -39.42 -14.35 9.95
CA SER A 230 -38.21 -14.01 9.22
C SER A 230 -36.97 -13.95 10.12
N HIS A 231 -35.91 -14.69 9.80
CA HIS A 231 -34.58 -14.47 10.37
C HIS A 231 -33.65 -13.78 9.38
N LEU A 232 -33.62 -12.43 9.49
CA LEU A 232 -32.42 -11.65 9.24
C LEU A 232 -31.36 -12.07 10.27
N GLY A 233 -30.30 -12.71 9.82
CA GLY A 233 -29.14 -13.02 10.64
C GLY A 233 -28.37 -11.75 11.04
N ARG A 234 -28.66 -11.21 12.23
CA ARG A 234 -27.71 -10.37 12.98
C ARG A 234 -26.54 -11.25 13.39
N ARG A 235 -25.32 -10.95 12.93
CA ARG A 235 -24.11 -11.51 13.52
C ARG A 235 -23.95 -10.95 14.94
N VAL A 236 -24.12 -11.83 15.92
CA VAL A 236 -23.75 -11.60 17.32
C VAL A 236 -22.23 -11.61 17.40
N VAL A 237 -21.64 -10.50 17.87
CA VAL A 237 -20.23 -10.44 18.25
C VAL A 237 -20.13 -11.05 19.65
N HIS A 238 -19.38 -12.15 19.77
CA HIS A 238 -19.15 -12.85 21.04
C HIS A 238 -18.29 -11.97 21.97
N PRO A 239 -18.62 -11.86 23.28
CA PRO A 239 -17.89 -11.02 24.24
C PRO A 239 -16.46 -11.48 24.58
N ASP A 240 -16.00 -12.63 24.06
CA ASP A 240 -14.70 -13.21 24.41
C ASP A 240 -13.50 -12.62 23.67
N VAL A 241 -13.72 -11.75 22.68
CA VAL A 241 -12.64 -11.14 21.88
C VAL A 241 -12.01 -9.91 22.59
N LEU A 242 -12.69 -9.34 23.59
CA LEU A 242 -12.16 -8.21 24.38
C LEU A 242 -11.22 -8.62 25.53
N ALA A 243 -11.25 -9.87 25.99
CA ALA A 243 -10.38 -10.34 27.08
C ALA A 243 -8.94 -10.68 26.63
N ALA A 244 -8.75 -11.11 25.37
CA ALA A 244 -7.44 -11.50 24.85
C ALA A 244 -6.49 -10.32 24.56
N THR A 245 -7.03 -9.09 24.45
CA THR A 245 -6.24 -7.90 24.07
C THR A 245 -5.71 -7.13 25.29
N ALA A 246 -6.25 -7.36 26.49
CA ALA A 246 -5.80 -6.71 27.73
C ALA A 246 -4.56 -7.38 28.35
N HIS A 247 -4.42 -8.70 28.25
CA HIS A 247 -3.29 -9.43 28.86
C HIS A 247 -1.94 -9.22 28.14
N ARG A 248 -1.94 -8.85 26.86
CA ARG A 248 -0.70 -8.66 26.07
C ARG A 248 -0.07 -7.27 26.25
N ARG A 249 -0.85 -6.27 26.70
CA ARG A 249 -0.36 -4.89 26.93
C ARG A 249 0.28 -4.67 28.31
N LEU A 250 0.09 -5.58 29.27
CA LEU A 250 0.74 -5.51 30.59
C LEU A 250 2.11 -6.20 30.65
N ARG A 251 2.43 -7.11 29.72
CA ARG A 251 3.74 -7.78 29.66
C ARG A 251 4.83 -7.02 28.89
N LEU A 252 4.49 -5.97 28.13
CA LEU A 252 5.46 -5.17 27.37
C LEU A 252 5.85 -3.84 28.03
N ARG A 253 5.33 -3.56 29.23
CA ARG A 253 5.73 -2.41 30.07
C ARG A 253 6.67 -2.78 31.22
N ALA A 254 6.90 -4.07 31.47
CA ALA A 254 7.92 -4.56 32.38
C ALA A 254 9.14 -4.90 31.54
N GLY A 255 10.12 -3.98 31.49
CA GLY A 255 11.36 -4.19 30.77
C GLY A 255 12.16 -5.34 31.35
N ASP A 256 12.82 -6.08 30.47
CA ASP A 256 13.86 -7.04 30.80
C ASP A 256 15.02 -6.30 31.48
N GLY A 257 15.04 -6.33 32.80
CA GLY A 257 16.17 -5.94 33.64
C GLY A 257 16.56 -7.14 34.49
N GLU A 258 17.74 -7.71 34.22
CA GLU A 258 18.33 -8.76 35.04
C GLU A 258 18.48 -8.28 36.50
N PRO A 259 18.08 -9.07 37.52
CA PRO A 259 18.26 -8.65 38.91
C PRO A 259 19.74 -8.67 39.30
N PRO A 260 20.25 -7.65 40.02
CA PRO A 260 21.65 -7.62 40.42
C PRO A 260 21.94 -8.71 41.46
N ARG A 261 23.05 -9.43 41.27
CA ARG A 261 23.56 -10.42 42.22
C ARG A 261 23.89 -9.75 43.56
N LEU A 262 23.39 -10.34 44.64
CA LEU A 262 23.66 -9.98 46.04
C LEU A 262 25.16 -10.20 46.35
N GLY A 263 26.00 -9.23 46.00
CA GLY A 263 27.45 -9.26 46.28
C GLY A 263 28.13 -7.89 46.33
N ASP A 264 27.63 -6.88 45.61
CA ASP A 264 28.39 -5.63 45.41
C ASP A 264 27.94 -4.42 46.26
N ALA A 265 26.96 -4.57 47.13
CA ALA A 265 26.42 -3.46 47.93
C ALA A 265 27.32 -2.99 49.10
N ARG A 266 28.46 -3.65 49.37
CA ARG A 266 29.38 -3.26 50.46
C ARG A 266 30.61 -2.44 50.03
N ARG A 267 30.88 -2.26 48.72
CA ARG A 267 32.05 -1.47 48.27
C ARG A 267 31.78 -0.01 47.91
N ARG A 268 30.51 0.42 47.78
CA ARG A 268 30.18 1.81 47.36
C ARG A 268 29.79 2.79 48.47
N ARG A 269 29.69 2.36 49.74
CA ARG A 269 29.45 3.28 50.88
C ARG A 269 30.72 3.84 51.53
N GLY A 270 31.92 3.49 51.03
CA GLY A 270 33.20 3.93 51.59
C GLY A 270 33.82 5.18 50.95
N ASP A 271 33.39 5.58 49.75
CA ASP A 271 34.13 6.57 48.94
C ASP A 271 33.49 7.97 48.92
N ASP A 272 32.21 8.08 49.29
CA ASP A 272 31.47 9.35 49.18
C ASP A 272 31.64 10.28 50.40
N SER A 273 32.22 9.77 51.50
CA SER A 273 32.52 10.55 52.70
C SER A 273 33.84 11.33 52.61
N ARG A 274 34.68 11.06 51.59
CA ARG A 274 35.98 11.76 51.38
C ARG A 274 35.90 12.97 50.45
N ARG A 275 34.86 13.11 49.62
CA ARG A 275 34.77 14.22 48.64
C ARG A 275 34.05 15.49 49.12
N ARG A 276 33.31 15.44 50.23
CA ARG A 276 32.55 16.60 50.76
C ARG A 276 33.32 17.54 51.72
N ARG A 277 34.64 17.33 51.92
CA ARG A 277 35.47 18.19 52.81
C ARG A 277 36.42 19.16 52.10
N ALA A 278 36.34 19.34 50.78
CA ALA A 278 37.35 20.07 50.01
C ALA A 278 36.97 21.47 49.47
N HIS A 279 35.77 22.00 49.71
CA HIS A 279 35.43 23.36 49.23
C HIS A 279 34.68 24.19 50.28
N ARG A 280 35.47 24.85 51.14
CA ARG A 280 35.08 26.08 51.84
C ARG A 280 36.04 27.19 51.36
N PRO A 281 35.57 28.27 50.73
CA PRO A 281 36.41 29.44 50.52
C PRO A 281 36.60 30.18 51.86
N ARG A 282 37.84 30.57 52.15
CA ARG A 282 38.21 31.49 53.22
C ARG A 282 38.30 32.91 52.65
N ARG A 283 37.58 33.82 53.31
CA ARG A 283 37.69 35.29 53.31
C ARG A 283 37.29 36.01 52.02
#